data_AF-A0A6A6P2J9-F1
#
_entry.id   AF-A0A6A6P2J9-F1
#
_cell.length_a   1.000
_cell.length_b   1.000
_cell.length_c   1.000
_cell.angle_alpha   90.00
_cell.angle_beta   90.00
_cell.angle_gamma   90.00
#
_symmetry.space_group_name_H-M   'P 1'
#
loop_
_entity.id
_entity.type
_entity.pdbx_description
1 polymer ?
#
loop_
_entity_poly.entity_id
_entity_poly.type
_entity_poly.pdbx_seq_one_letter_code
_entity_poly.pdbx_strand_id
1 'polypeptide(L)'
;MDPIEKPSAEEISKMAQGHKANLSNPNTSAASKAHSRAELEKLGGEDAFYAKDGDPVSKNPDRVAGGLKAAINTPAESDHYVSQEGKEEAKEKLEAMK
;
A
#
# COMPACT_ATOMS: atom_id res chain seq x y z
N MET A 1 -7.41 19.44 -28.59
CA MET A 1 -6.36 18.96 -27.68
C MET A 1 -7.02 18.87 -26.33
N ASP A 2 -7.51 17.70 -25.96
CA ASP A 2 -8.08 17.50 -24.63
C ASP A 2 -6.99 17.82 -23.58
N PRO A 3 -7.33 18.50 -22.47
CA PRO A 3 -6.36 18.75 -21.41
C PRO A 3 -5.85 17.39 -20.94
N ILE A 4 -4.53 17.20 -20.97
CA ILE A 4 -3.88 15.99 -20.45
C ILE A 4 -4.28 15.90 -18.98
N GLU A 5 -5.24 15.02 -18.68
CA GLU A 5 -5.63 14.73 -17.31
C GLU A 5 -4.35 14.29 -16.59
N LYS A 6 -4.01 15.01 -15.52
CA LYS A 6 -2.91 14.57 -14.66
C LYS A 6 -3.28 13.18 -14.15
N PRO A 7 -2.37 12.19 -14.28
CA PRO A 7 -2.67 10.83 -13.85
C PRO A 7 -3.05 10.84 -12.37
N SER A 8 -4.08 10.08 -12.02
CA SER A 8 -4.50 9.91 -10.63
C SER A 8 -3.37 9.30 -9.79
N ALA A 9 -3.43 9.46 -8.46
CA ALA A 9 -2.45 8.85 -7.57
C ALA A 9 -2.37 7.31 -7.73
N GLU A 10 -3.48 6.67 -8.08
CA GLU A 10 -3.50 5.24 -8.37
C GLU A 10 -2.77 4.90 -9.67
N GLU A 11 -2.95 5.69 -10.72
CA GLU A 11 -2.23 5.52 -11.99
C GLU A 11 -0.73 5.77 -11.83
N ILE A 12 -0.34 6.81 -11.08
CA ILE A 12 1.06 7.08 -10.74
C ILE A 12 1.67 5.87 -10.01
N SER A 13 0.95 5.31 -9.02
CA SER A 13 1.41 4.11 -8.31
C SER A 13 1.58 2.91 -9.25
N LYS A 14 0.61 2.65 -10.14
CA LYS A 14 0.69 1.54 -11.11
C LYS A 14 1.85 1.72 -12.10
N MET A 15 2.04 2.92 -12.64
CA MET A 15 3.17 3.23 -13.53
C MET A 15 4.50 3.03 -12.82
N ALA A 16 4.62 3.53 -11.59
CA ALA A 16 5.83 3.38 -10.81
C ALA A 16 6.13 1.91 -10.47
N GLN A 17 5.11 1.09 -10.17
CA GLN A 17 5.28 -0.36 -9.99
C GLN A 17 5.81 -1.03 -11.26
N GLY A 18 5.27 -0.67 -12.43
CA GLY A 18 5.74 -1.21 -13.72
C GLY A 18 7.20 -0.89 -14.00
N HIS A 19 7.62 0.36 -13.79
CA HIS A 19 9.02 0.75 -13.95
C HIS A 19 9.95 0.03 -12.95
N LYS A 20 9.53 -0.15 -11.69
CA LYS A 20 10.29 -0.93 -10.70
C LYS A 20 10.43 -2.40 -11.12
N ALA A 21 9.37 -3.03 -11.61
CA ALA A 21 9.42 -4.39 -12.14
C ALA A 21 10.42 -4.51 -13.30
N ASN A 22 10.44 -3.52 -14.20
CA ASN A 22 11.42 -3.46 -15.28
C ASN A 22 12.87 -3.35 -14.77
N LEU A 23 13.12 -2.61 -13.69
CA LEU A 23 14.46 -2.52 -13.09
C LEU A 23 14.92 -3.84 -12.45
N SER A 24 14.01 -4.55 -11.78
CA SER A 24 14.30 -5.82 -11.12
C SER A 24 14.44 -7.00 -12.08
N ASN A 25 13.91 -6.89 -13.30
CA ASN A 25 14.01 -7.97 -14.28
C ASN A 25 15.48 -8.15 -14.72
N PRO A 26 16.09 -9.33 -14.58
CA PRO A 26 17.46 -9.56 -15.06
C PRO A 26 17.55 -9.52 -16.60
N ASN A 27 16.45 -9.76 -17.31
CA ASN A 27 16.41 -9.84 -18.77
C ASN A 27 16.18 -8.49 -19.47
N THR A 28 16.00 -7.39 -18.72
CA THR A 28 15.83 -6.06 -19.30
C THR A 28 17.16 -5.39 -19.61
N SER A 29 17.21 -4.72 -20.75
CA SER A 29 18.42 -4.05 -21.22
C SER A 29 18.81 -2.87 -20.33
N ALA A 30 20.10 -2.54 -20.31
CA ALA A 30 20.61 -1.40 -19.55
C ALA A 30 19.93 -0.07 -19.94
N ALA A 31 19.67 0.13 -21.24
CA ALA A 31 18.96 1.31 -21.75
C ALA A 31 17.51 1.38 -21.23
N SER A 32 16.79 0.26 -21.22
CA SER A 32 15.43 0.19 -20.67
C SER A 32 15.42 0.48 -19.16
N LYS A 33 16.41 -0.03 -18.44
CA LYS A 33 16.56 0.26 -17.01
C LYS A 33 16.89 1.74 -16.76
N ALA A 34 17.76 2.36 -17.56
CA ALA A 34 18.05 3.79 -17.45
C ALA A 34 16.80 4.64 -17.69
N HIS A 35 16.02 4.33 -18.73
CA HIS A 35 14.75 5.00 -19.00
C HIS A 35 13.76 4.85 -17.84
N SER A 36 13.63 3.63 -17.30
CA SER A 36 12.70 3.38 -16.19
C SER A 36 13.08 4.12 -14.90
N ARG A 37 14.38 4.35 -14.65
CA ARG A 37 14.83 5.20 -13.54
C ARG A 37 14.43 6.66 -13.75
N ALA A 38 14.70 7.19 -14.94
CA ALA A 38 14.36 8.58 -15.26
C ALA A 38 12.84 8.85 -15.19
N GLU A 39 12.01 7.91 -15.65
CA GLU A 39 10.55 8.02 -15.54
C GLU A 39 10.07 7.92 -14.09
N LEU A 40 10.66 7.03 -13.28
CA LEU A 40 10.37 6.97 -11.85
C LEU A 40 10.67 8.29 -11.14
N GLU A 41 11.81 8.93 -11.44
CA GLU A 41 12.16 10.24 -10.86
C GLU A 41 11.13 11.31 -11.22
N LYS A 42 10.64 11.34 -12.47
CA LYS A 42 9.58 12.27 -12.92
C LYS A 42 8.25 12.03 -12.22
N LEU A 43 7.95 10.77 -11.89
CA LEU A 43 6.71 10.39 -11.20
C LEU A 43 6.73 10.69 -9.69
N GLY A 44 7.85 11.19 -9.14
CA GLY A 44 8.03 11.46 -7.70
C GLY A 44 8.95 10.46 -6.99
N GLY A 45 9.72 9.66 -7.74
CA GLY A 45 10.73 8.75 -7.20
C GLY A 45 10.15 7.62 -6.35
N GLU A 46 10.81 7.33 -5.23
CA GLU A 46 10.33 6.35 -4.25
C GLU A 46 9.12 6.89 -3.46
N ASP A 47 9.01 8.21 -3.32
CA ASP A 47 7.91 8.91 -2.65
C ASP A 47 6.61 8.95 -3.47
N ALA A 48 6.68 8.69 -4.77
CA ALA A 48 5.49 8.50 -5.64
C ALA A 48 4.55 7.39 -5.14
N PHE A 49 5.09 6.47 -4.33
CA PHE A 49 4.33 5.41 -3.66
C PHE A 49 3.67 5.89 -2.36
N TYR A 50 4.33 6.81 -1.66
CA TYR A 50 3.93 7.35 -0.36
C TYR A 50 2.93 8.51 -0.47
N ALA A 51 2.48 8.89 -1.68
CA ALA A 51 1.29 9.74 -1.83
C ALA A 51 0.01 9.10 -1.26
N LYS A 52 0.04 7.81 -0.88
CA LYS A 52 -0.98 7.16 -0.03
C LYS A 52 -0.72 7.22 1.48
N ASP A 53 0.48 7.60 1.92
CA ASP A 53 0.87 7.68 3.33
C ASP A 53 0.98 9.14 3.84
N GLY A 54 1.11 10.12 2.93
CA GLY A 54 1.15 11.55 3.28
C GLY A 54 -0.22 12.19 3.51
N ASP A 55 -1.28 11.59 2.97
CA ASP A 55 -2.64 11.77 3.46
C ASP A 55 -2.88 10.66 4.48
N PRO A 56 -3.51 10.92 5.65
CA PRO A 56 -4.14 9.86 6.42
C PRO A 56 -5.26 9.32 5.53
N VAL A 57 -4.92 8.48 4.55
CA VAL A 57 -5.86 7.64 3.83
C VAL A 57 -6.49 6.85 4.94
N SER A 58 -7.66 7.33 5.37
CA SER A 58 -8.59 6.67 6.25
C SER A 58 -8.59 5.23 5.79
N LYS A 59 -7.86 4.37 6.51
CA LYS A 59 -7.69 2.97 6.15
C LYS A 59 -9.09 2.48 5.87
N ASN A 60 -9.31 1.84 4.70
CA ASN A 60 -10.64 1.43 4.31
C ASN A 60 -11.29 0.71 5.51
N PRO A 61 -12.44 1.20 6.02
CA PRO A 61 -13.02 0.72 7.26
C PRO A 61 -13.25 -0.79 7.23
N ASP A 62 -13.55 -1.38 6.07
CA ASP A 62 -13.68 -2.83 5.89
C ASP A 62 -12.36 -3.57 6.14
N ARG A 63 -11.23 -2.99 5.72
CA ARG A 63 -9.90 -3.56 5.96
C ARG A 63 -9.49 -3.44 7.42
N VAL A 64 -9.82 -2.31 8.07
CA VAL A 64 -9.58 -2.15 9.51
C VAL A 64 -10.42 -3.14 10.30
N ALA A 65 -11.73 -3.21 10.02
CA ALA A 65 -12.63 -4.17 10.63
C ALA A 65 -12.18 -5.63 10.40
N GLY A 66 -11.68 -5.95 9.20
CA GLY A 66 -11.10 -7.25 8.88
C GLY A 66 -9.88 -7.58 9.74
N GLY A 67 -8.95 -6.64 9.90
CA GLY A 67 -7.76 -6.80 10.76
C GLY A 67 -8.13 -6.97 12.24
N LEU A 68 -9.08 -6.17 12.73
CA LEU A 68 -9.58 -6.29 14.12
C LEU A 68 -10.26 -7.65 14.36
N LYS A 69 -11.09 -8.13 13.41
CA LYS A 69 -11.68 -9.48 13.48
C LYS A 69 -10.63 -10.58 13.48
N ALA A 70 -9.56 -10.42 12.69
CA ALA A 70 -8.46 -11.38 12.68
C ALA A 70 -7.78 -11.43 14.05
N ALA A 71 -7.45 -10.27 14.63
CA ALA A 71 -6.83 -10.20 15.95
C ALA A 71 -7.67 -10.88 17.05
N ILE A 72 -9.00 -10.67 17.04
CA ILE A 72 -9.94 -11.31 17.99
C ILE A 72 -9.92 -12.85 17.85
N ASN A 73 -9.87 -13.36 16.62
CA ASN A 73 -9.94 -14.80 16.34
C ASN A 73 -8.59 -15.51 16.33
N THR A 74 -7.46 -14.80 16.54
CA THR A 74 -6.14 -15.43 16.57
C THR A 74 -6.04 -16.45 17.71
N PRO A 75 -5.70 -17.73 17.46
CA PRO A 75 -5.56 -18.74 18.51
C PRO A 75 -4.37 -18.45 19.43
N ALA A 76 -4.41 -18.98 20.66
CA ALA A 76 -3.38 -18.71 21.66
C ALA A 76 -2.00 -19.28 21.27
N GLU A 77 -1.99 -20.33 20.46
CA GLU A 77 -0.80 -21.03 19.99
C GLU A 77 -0.26 -20.46 18.67
N SER A 78 -0.83 -19.35 18.17
CA SER A 78 -0.33 -18.68 16.97
C SER A 78 1.06 -18.10 17.21
N ASP A 79 1.94 -18.23 16.22
CA ASP A 79 3.24 -17.54 16.17
C ASP A 79 3.08 -16.01 16.34
N HIS A 80 1.94 -15.48 15.88
CA HIS A 80 1.52 -14.10 16.06
C HIS A 80 0.45 -13.97 17.14
N TYR A 81 0.75 -14.48 18.34
CA TYR A 81 -0.14 -14.41 19.50
C TYR A 81 -0.62 -12.97 19.78
N VAL A 82 -1.93 -12.83 20.02
CA VAL A 82 -2.57 -11.61 20.48
C VAL A 82 -3.02 -11.82 21.93
N SER A 83 -2.59 -10.92 22.82
CA SER A 83 -2.98 -10.96 24.23
C SER A 83 -4.50 -10.84 24.42
N GLN A 84 -5.02 -11.31 25.55
CA GLN A 84 -6.44 -11.15 25.88
C GLN A 84 -6.87 -9.68 25.86
N GLU A 85 -6.06 -8.80 26.47
CA GLU A 85 -6.27 -7.35 26.43
C GLU A 85 -6.27 -6.80 24.99
N GLY A 86 -5.35 -7.26 24.12
CA GLY A 86 -5.33 -6.85 22.72
C GLY A 86 -6.55 -7.33 21.92
N LYS A 87 -7.10 -8.49 22.26
CA LYS A 87 -8.36 -8.99 21.67
C LYS A 87 -9.56 -8.18 22.15
N GLU A 88 -9.58 -7.78 23.42
CA GLU A 88 -10.63 -6.97 24.01
C GLU A 88 -10.65 -5.57 23.40
N GLU A 89 -9.48 -4.93 23.30
CA GLU A 89 -9.33 -3.63 22.64
C GLU A 89 -9.75 -3.71 21.15
N ALA A 90 -9.37 -4.78 20.45
CA ALA A 90 -9.76 -4.98 19.06
C ALA A 90 -11.28 -5.12 18.90
N LYS A 91 -11.94 -5.76 19.88
CA LYS A 91 -13.40 -5.89 19.92
C LYS A 91 -14.08 -4.54 20.16
N GLU A 92 -13.61 -3.75 21.13
CA GLU A 92 -14.15 -2.41 21.40
C GLU A 92 -14.02 -1.49 20.17
N LYS A 93 -12.84 -1.49 19.53
CA LYS A 93 -12.61 -0.73 18.30
C LYS A 93 -13.51 -1.18 17.16
N LEU A 94 -13.78 -2.48 17.03
CA LEU A 94 -14.67 -3.02 16.01
C LEU A 94 -16.15 -2.67 16.29
N GLU A 95 -16.56 -2.60 17.55
CA GLU A 95 -17.90 -2.16 17.93
C GLU A 95 -18.10 -0.66 17.73
N ALA A 96 -17.09 0.16 18.01
CA ALA A 96 -17.10 1.60 17.73
C ALA A 96 -17.14 1.95 16.23
N MET A 97 -16.91 0.97 15.35
CA MET A 97 -16.97 1.12 13.89
C MET A 97 -18.33 0.78 13.27
N LYS A 98 -19.28 0.24 14.05
CA LYS A 98 -20.64 -0.08 13.58
C LYS A 98 -21.53 1.15 13.60
#